data_AF-A0A931URG9-F1
#
_entry.id   AF-A0A931URG9-F1
#
_cell.length_a   1.000
_cell.length_b   1.000
_cell.length_c   1.000
_cell.angle_alpha   90.00
_cell.angle_beta   90.00
_cell.angle_gamma   90.00
#
_symmetry.space_group_name_H-M   'P 1'
#
loop_
_entity.id
_entity.type
_entity.pdbx_description
1 polymer ?
#
loop_
_entity_poly.entity_id
_entity_poly.type
_entity_poly.pdbx_seq_one_letter_code
_entity_poly.pdbx_strand_id
1 'polypeptide(L)'
;MTESLNAAGSLYLGDALQAAVSRVGQALEVCPASVLCQALRVVLRRLHYLQAYASWSRLTSGPPARTPPPLAGLVAAWEAELRLDHHLFGPRHTPVRGRLRGMLAEGWSQLAEEALARGHLRKARLFLGRVQGTPGSPRTAALWQHLRERVRDLYPEGYALEELDPELAAQRWGEVVELGLAGEEAVVRARERLEALRRRTAEGTRAGPAVGPTTVPPGPAGSPPQ
;
A
#
# COMPACT_ATOMS: atom_id res chain seq x y z
N MET A 1 -38.67 22.11 8.80
CA MET A 1 -38.91 21.01 9.77
C MET A 1 -37.74 20.03 9.90
N THR A 2 -36.84 19.92 8.92
CA THR A 2 -35.67 19.01 8.94
C THR A 2 -34.46 19.51 9.74
N GLU A 3 -34.30 20.83 9.93
CA GLU A 3 -33.23 21.38 10.79
C GLU A 3 -33.47 21.13 12.29
N SER A 4 -34.73 21.01 12.71
CA SER A 4 -35.13 20.69 14.10
C SER A 4 -34.78 19.25 14.51
N LEU A 5 -34.84 18.30 13.56
CA LEU A 5 -34.49 16.90 13.81
C LEU A 5 -32.97 16.65 13.87
N ASN A 6 -32.16 17.45 13.16
CA ASN A 6 -30.70 17.35 13.19
C ASN A 6 -30.08 17.91 14.49
N ALA A 7 -30.66 18.97 15.05
CA ALA A 7 -30.28 19.46 16.38
C ALA A 7 -30.68 18.47 17.48
N ALA A 8 -31.88 17.88 17.38
CA ALA A 8 -32.38 16.90 18.34
C ALA A 8 -31.53 15.61 18.38
N GLY A 9 -31.05 15.11 17.22
CA GLY A 9 -30.21 13.92 17.16
C GLY A 9 -28.78 14.11 17.71
N SER A 10 -28.21 15.31 17.58
CA SER A 10 -26.88 15.65 18.15
C SER A 10 -26.94 15.87 19.66
N LEU A 11 -28.05 16.43 20.17
CA LEU A 11 -28.30 16.57 21.61
C LEU A 11 -28.62 15.23 22.26
N TYR A 12 -29.45 14.38 21.63
CA TYR A 12 -29.79 13.05 22.17
C TYR A 12 -28.58 12.12 22.29
N LEU A 13 -27.64 12.15 21.33
CA LEU A 13 -26.44 11.33 21.41
C LEU A 13 -25.48 11.83 22.50
N GLY A 14 -25.41 13.15 22.69
CA GLY A 14 -24.63 13.80 23.76
C GLY A 14 -25.19 13.49 25.15
N ASP A 15 -26.51 13.61 25.33
CA ASP A 15 -27.18 13.33 26.60
C ASP A 15 -27.16 11.83 26.95
N ALA A 16 -27.31 10.95 25.95
CA ALA A 16 -27.16 9.51 26.14
C ALA A 16 -25.71 9.12 26.49
N LEU A 17 -24.71 9.78 25.88
CA LEU A 17 -23.31 9.61 26.24
C LEU A 17 -23.04 10.09 27.68
N GLN A 18 -23.52 11.28 28.02
CA GLN A 18 -23.32 11.88 29.34
C GLN A 18 -24.01 11.04 30.42
N ALA A 19 -25.21 10.54 30.16
CA ALA A 19 -25.92 9.61 31.05
C ALA A 19 -25.20 8.25 31.16
N ALA A 20 -24.62 7.73 30.08
CA ALA A 20 -23.84 6.49 30.12
C ALA A 20 -22.53 6.67 30.91
N VAL A 21 -21.83 7.79 30.71
CA VAL A 21 -20.61 8.15 31.46
C VAL A 21 -20.93 8.33 32.95
N SER A 22 -22.02 9.03 33.30
CA SER A 22 -22.45 9.18 34.70
C SER A 22 -22.84 7.85 35.36
N ARG A 23 -23.51 6.95 34.64
CA ARG A 23 -23.84 5.60 35.17
C ARG A 23 -22.60 4.72 35.34
N VAL A 24 -21.60 4.85 34.46
CA VAL A 24 -20.30 4.20 34.62
C VAL A 24 -19.55 4.78 35.83
N GLY A 25 -19.64 6.09 36.06
CA GLY A 25 -19.13 6.78 37.25
C GLY A 25 -19.76 6.31 38.57
N GLN A 26 -21.06 6.00 38.57
CA GLN A 26 -21.74 5.44 39.75
C GLN A 26 -21.41 3.95 39.96
N ALA A 27 -21.25 3.18 38.88
CA ALA A 27 -20.84 1.77 38.97
C ALA A 27 -19.38 1.58 39.43
N LEU A 28 -18.55 2.62 39.24
CA LEU A 28 -17.15 2.73 39.69
C LEU A 28 -16.98 2.66 41.20
N GLU A 29 -18.00 3.05 41.99
CA GLU A 29 -17.94 3.05 43.45
C GLU A 29 -18.20 1.66 44.07
N VAL A 30 -18.74 0.71 43.31
CA VAL A 30 -19.32 -0.54 43.88
C VAL A 30 -18.67 -1.82 43.32
N CYS A 31 -17.90 -1.73 42.22
CA CYS A 31 -17.36 -2.92 41.53
C CYS A 31 -15.83 -3.07 41.63
N PRO A 32 -15.30 -4.32 41.73
CA PRO A 32 -13.87 -4.57 41.66
C PRO A 32 -13.29 -4.16 40.29
N ALA A 33 -12.10 -3.55 40.30
CA ALA A 33 -11.47 -2.89 39.15
C ALA A 33 -11.36 -3.76 37.88
N SER A 34 -11.28 -5.09 38.02
CA SER A 34 -11.20 -6.05 36.91
C SER A 34 -12.49 -6.17 36.09
N VAL A 35 -13.65 -6.23 36.77
CA VAL A 35 -14.98 -6.28 36.13
C VAL A 35 -15.29 -4.94 35.48
N LEU A 36 -14.87 -3.87 36.13
CA LEU A 36 -15.06 -2.51 35.66
C LEU A 36 -14.23 -2.20 34.41
N CYS A 37 -12.99 -2.67 34.33
CA CYS A 37 -12.17 -2.57 33.12
C CYS A 37 -12.78 -3.35 31.94
N GLN A 38 -13.42 -4.50 32.18
CA GLN A 38 -14.13 -5.23 31.14
C GLN A 38 -15.39 -4.50 30.68
N ALA A 39 -16.18 -3.95 31.60
CA ALA A 39 -17.39 -3.18 31.28
C ALA A 39 -17.05 -1.89 30.52
N LEU A 40 -16.05 -1.12 30.98
CA LEU A 40 -15.54 0.07 30.28
C LEU A 40 -15.02 -0.26 28.88
N ARG A 41 -14.31 -1.37 28.71
CA ARG A 41 -13.90 -1.84 27.37
C ARG A 41 -15.10 -2.13 26.49
N VAL A 42 -16.17 -2.77 26.99
CA VAL A 42 -17.39 -3.04 26.21
C VAL A 42 -18.16 -1.75 25.86
N VAL A 43 -18.23 -0.80 26.79
CA VAL A 43 -18.91 0.49 26.57
C VAL A 43 -18.13 1.35 25.58
N LEU A 44 -16.80 1.47 25.74
CA LEU A 44 -15.93 2.15 24.78
C LEU A 44 -15.92 1.46 23.41
N ARG A 45 -15.96 0.12 23.36
CA ARG A 45 -16.15 -0.67 22.12
C ARG A 45 -17.43 -0.29 21.39
N ARG A 46 -18.54 -0.16 22.12
CA ARG A 46 -19.84 0.18 21.55
C ARG A 46 -19.93 1.65 21.15
N LEU A 47 -19.29 2.55 21.90
CA LEU A 47 -19.22 3.98 21.60
C LEU A 47 -18.37 4.29 20.38
N HIS A 48 -17.19 3.69 20.24
CA HIS A 48 -16.38 3.84 19.04
C HIS A 48 -17.02 3.20 17.81
N TYR A 49 -17.66 2.03 17.97
CA TYR A 49 -18.46 1.45 16.89
C TYR A 49 -19.61 2.37 16.49
N LEU A 50 -20.34 2.95 17.44
CA LEU A 50 -21.43 3.88 17.14
C LEU A 50 -20.93 5.22 16.58
N GLN A 51 -19.75 5.71 16.99
CA GLN A 51 -19.12 6.90 16.39
C GLN A 51 -18.62 6.63 14.97
N ALA A 52 -17.98 5.49 14.72
CA ALA A 52 -17.54 5.07 13.39
C ALA A 52 -18.75 4.84 12.48
N TYR A 53 -19.78 4.14 12.99
CA TYR A 53 -21.04 3.91 12.28
C TYR A 53 -21.83 5.20 12.05
N ALA A 54 -21.90 6.12 13.01
CA ALA A 54 -22.59 7.41 12.84
C ALA A 54 -21.80 8.38 11.94
N SER A 55 -20.47 8.27 11.91
CA SER A 55 -19.63 8.99 10.94
C SER A 55 -19.86 8.43 9.53
N TRP A 56 -19.90 7.10 9.41
CA TRP A 56 -20.17 6.38 8.16
C TRP A 56 -21.61 6.58 7.66
N SER A 57 -22.61 6.55 8.54
CA SER A 57 -24.01 6.79 8.20
C SER A 57 -24.24 8.24 7.80
N ARG A 58 -23.53 9.20 8.41
CA ARG A 58 -23.55 10.60 7.94
C ARG A 58 -22.92 10.75 6.56
N LEU A 59 -21.86 10.00 6.26
CA LEU A 59 -21.22 9.97 4.95
C LEU A 59 -22.06 9.29 3.85
N THR A 60 -22.99 8.41 4.23
CA THR A 60 -23.77 7.59 3.27
C THR A 60 -25.27 7.92 3.23
N SER A 61 -25.80 8.57 4.27
CA SER A 61 -27.25 8.82 4.48
C SER A 61 -27.60 10.29 4.71
N GLY A 62 -26.60 11.17 4.92
CA GLY A 62 -26.81 12.61 5.01
C GLY A 62 -26.92 13.25 3.63
N PRO A 63 -27.40 14.52 3.51
CA PRO A 63 -27.20 15.27 2.27
C PRO A 63 -25.70 15.24 1.96
N PRO A 64 -25.31 14.97 0.70
CA PRO A 64 -23.93 14.72 0.37
C PRO A 64 -23.08 15.86 0.93
N ALA A 65 -22.11 15.54 1.79
CA ALA A 65 -21.00 16.45 1.99
C ALA A 65 -20.54 16.88 0.59
N ARG A 66 -20.32 18.18 0.36
CA ARG A 66 -20.02 18.73 -0.98
C ARG A 66 -18.92 17.96 -1.71
N THR A 67 -18.08 17.23 -0.97
CA THR A 67 -17.27 16.13 -1.48
C THR A 67 -17.23 14.96 -0.48
N PRO A 68 -17.40 13.70 -0.92
CA PRO A 68 -17.08 12.55 -0.07
C PRO A 68 -15.58 12.53 0.27
N PRO A 69 -15.18 11.95 1.42
CA PRO A 69 -13.78 11.83 1.78
C PRO A 69 -13.04 11.01 0.70
N PRO A 70 -11.79 11.37 0.37
CA PRO A 70 -11.03 10.64 -0.63
C PRO A 70 -10.88 9.17 -0.21
N LEU A 71 -10.97 8.27 -1.18
CA LEU A 71 -10.94 6.82 -0.95
C LEU A 71 -9.73 6.36 -0.12
N ALA A 72 -8.56 6.97 -0.34
CA ALA A 72 -7.36 6.69 0.45
C ALA A 72 -7.54 6.99 1.94
N GLY A 73 -8.29 8.05 2.27
CA GLY A 73 -8.63 8.39 3.66
C GLY A 73 -9.56 7.36 4.29
N LEU A 74 -10.53 6.83 3.53
CA LEU A 74 -11.42 5.76 3.99
C LEU A 74 -10.65 4.45 4.25
N VAL A 75 -9.77 4.07 3.33
CA VAL A 75 -8.91 2.89 3.48
C VAL A 75 -8.04 3.00 4.74
N ALA A 76 -7.41 4.16 4.97
CA ALA A 76 -6.60 4.39 6.18
C ALA A 76 -7.43 4.28 7.47
N ALA A 77 -8.66 4.79 7.47
CA ALA A 77 -9.58 4.66 8.60
C ALA A 77 -9.96 3.20 8.87
N TRP A 78 -10.27 2.42 7.84
CA TRP A 78 -10.58 0.99 7.99
C TRP A 78 -9.37 0.18 8.47
N GLU A 79 -8.15 0.51 8.05
CA GLU A 79 -6.93 -0.12 8.58
C GLU A 79 -6.71 0.20 10.06
N ALA A 80 -6.99 1.44 10.48
CA ALA A 80 -6.94 1.82 11.89
C ALA A 80 -7.99 1.06 12.70
N GLU A 81 -9.22 0.97 12.20
CA GLU A 81 -10.30 0.23 12.85
C GLU A 81 -9.98 -1.27 12.96
N LEU A 82 -9.40 -1.87 11.91
CA LEU A 82 -8.99 -3.27 11.92
C LEU A 82 -7.85 -3.55 12.93
N ARG A 83 -6.91 -2.62 13.08
CA ARG A 83 -5.85 -2.70 14.11
C ARG A 83 -6.44 -2.60 15.51
N LEU A 84 -7.39 -1.69 15.72
CA LEU A 84 -8.09 -1.56 16.99
C LEU A 84 -8.91 -2.81 17.33
N ASP A 85 -9.66 -3.37 16.37
CA ASP A 85 -10.38 -4.63 16.54
C ASP A 85 -9.42 -5.75 16.97
N HIS A 86 -8.27 -5.86 16.29
CA HIS A 86 -7.24 -6.83 16.67
C HIS A 86 -6.68 -6.62 18.08
N HIS A 87 -6.39 -5.38 18.47
CA HIS A 87 -5.89 -5.08 19.81
C HIS A 87 -6.94 -5.34 20.90
N LEU A 88 -8.22 -5.08 20.62
CA LEU A 88 -9.29 -5.20 21.60
C LEU A 88 -9.83 -6.63 21.75
N PHE A 89 -9.86 -7.41 20.67
CA PHE A 89 -10.46 -8.75 20.63
C PHE A 89 -9.44 -9.86 20.35
N GLY A 90 -8.18 -9.51 20.13
CA GLY A 90 -7.10 -10.44 19.84
C GLY A 90 -7.18 -11.01 18.42
N PRO A 91 -6.62 -12.21 18.17
CA PRO A 91 -6.65 -12.82 16.85
C PRO A 91 -8.02 -13.42 16.48
N ARG A 92 -8.96 -13.52 17.42
CA ARG A 92 -10.29 -14.12 17.19
C ARG A 92 -11.07 -13.30 16.16
N HIS A 93 -11.78 -13.99 15.28
CA HIS A 93 -12.52 -13.35 14.20
C HIS A 93 -13.83 -12.75 14.72
N THR A 94 -13.96 -11.42 14.72
CA THR A 94 -15.25 -10.75 14.93
C THR A 94 -15.98 -10.63 13.58
N PRO A 95 -17.34 -10.62 13.54
CA PRO A 95 -18.08 -10.32 12.31
C PRO A 95 -17.68 -8.97 11.69
N VAL A 96 -17.33 -8.00 12.53
CA VAL A 96 -16.82 -6.67 12.14
C VAL A 96 -15.51 -6.80 11.36
N ARG A 97 -14.60 -7.67 11.82
CA ARG A 97 -13.31 -7.93 11.16
C ARG A 97 -13.47 -8.42 9.72
N GLY A 98 -14.39 -9.34 9.48
CA GLY A 98 -14.69 -9.84 8.14
C GLY A 98 -15.21 -8.74 7.22
N ARG A 99 -16.12 -7.90 7.72
CA ARG A 99 -16.65 -6.75 6.98
C ARG A 99 -15.58 -5.72 6.67
N LEU A 100 -14.74 -5.35 7.64
CA LEU A 100 -13.62 -4.42 7.45
C LEU A 100 -12.63 -4.93 6.42
N ARG A 101 -12.31 -6.23 6.44
CA ARG A 101 -11.45 -6.85 5.43
C ARG A 101 -12.05 -6.78 4.03
N GLY A 102 -13.35 -7.03 3.89
CA GLY A 102 -14.04 -6.88 2.60
C GLY A 102 -14.00 -5.45 2.06
N MET A 103 -14.26 -4.46 2.92
CA MET A 103 -14.20 -3.03 2.53
C MET A 103 -12.77 -2.60 2.18
N LEU A 104 -11.78 -3.05 2.95
CA LEU A 104 -10.37 -2.81 2.65
C LEU A 104 -9.96 -3.43 1.32
N ALA A 105 -10.35 -4.67 1.05
CA ALA A 105 -10.07 -5.33 -0.22
C ALA A 105 -10.64 -4.51 -1.40
N GLU A 106 -11.90 -4.08 -1.30
CA GLU A 106 -12.54 -3.28 -2.34
C GLU A 106 -11.86 -1.92 -2.52
N GLY A 107 -11.56 -1.22 -1.42
CA GLY A 107 -10.89 0.07 -1.45
C GLY A 107 -9.49 -0.01 -2.05
N TRP A 108 -8.71 -1.04 -1.71
CA TRP A 108 -7.40 -1.27 -2.30
C TRP A 108 -7.47 -1.60 -3.80
N SER A 109 -8.45 -2.40 -4.23
CA SER A 109 -8.65 -2.71 -5.64
C SER A 109 -9.05 -1.47 -6.45
N GLN A 110 -9.90 -0.60 -5.91
CA GLN A 110 -10.26 0.65 -6.58
C GLN A 110 -9.07 1.63 -6.64
N LEU A 111 -8.26 1.73 -5.58
CA LEU A 111 -7.02 2.51 -5.62
C LEU A 111 -6.01 1.95 -6.64
N ALA A 112 -5.97 0.63 -6.82
CA ALA A 112 -5.14 -0.02 -7.84
C ALA A 112 -5.60 0.33 -9.25
N GLU A 113 -6.90 0.29 -9.53
CA GLU A 113 -7.48 0.72 -10.81
C GLU A 113 -7.16 2.18 -11.12
N GLU A 114 -7.36 3.05 -10.15
CA GLU A 114 -7.02 4.46 -10.26
C GLU A 114 -5.53 4.71 -10.53
N ALA A 115 -4.65 3.84 -10.02
CA ALA A 115 -3.23 3.90 -10.31
C ALA A 115 -2.93 3.38 -11.72
N LEU A 116 -3.55 2.27 -12.14
CA LEU A 116 -3.40 1.73 -13.51
C LEU A 116 -3.90 2.70 -14.57
N ALA A 117 -5.05 3.32 -14.37
CA ALA A 117 -5.62 4.30 -15.29
C ALA A 117 -4.71 5.54 -15.49
N ARG A 118 -3.84 5.82 -14.51
CA ARG A 118 -2.83 6.88 -14.59
C ARG A 118 -1.45 6.38 -15.04
N GLY A 119 -1.33 5.11 -15.42
CA GLY A 119 -0.06 4.48 -15.83
C GLY A 119 0.90 4.15 -14.68
N HIS A 120 0.45 4.26 -13.42
CA HIS A 120 1.30 4.02 -12.23
C HIS A 120 1.33 2.53 -11.84
N LEU A 121 1.91 1.68 -12.69
CA LEU A 121 1.93 0.22 -12.54
C LEU A 121 2.49 -0.27 -11.20
N ARG A 122 3.62 0.30 -10.74
CA ARG A 122 4.23 -0.05 -9.45
C ARG A 122 3.30 0.24 -8.28
N LYS A 123 2.61 1.38 -8.32
CA LYS A 123 1.66 1.79 -7.27
C LYS A 123 0.44 0.87 -7.26
N ALA A 124 -0.09 0.51 -8.43
CA ALA A 124 -1.16 -0.46 -8.55
C ALA A 124 -0.78 -1.82 -7.97
N ARG A 125 0.42 -2.32 -8.30
CA ARG A 125 0.96 -3.58 -7.76
C ARG A 125 1.08 -3.57 -6.23
N LEU A 126 1.50 -2.45 -5.65
CA LEU A 126 1.57 -2.28 -4.19
C LEU A 126 0.19 -2.37 -3.55
N PHE A 127 -0.82 -1.72 -4.12
CA PHE A 127 -2.19 -1.76 -3.62
C PHE A 127 -2.79 -3.16 -3.73
N LEU A 128 -2.62 -3.85 -4.86
CA LEU A 128 -3.09 -5.24 -5.01
C LEU A 128 -2.39 -6.20 -4.05
N GLY A 129 -1.12 -5.94 -3.71
CA GLY A 129 -0.40 -6.69 -2.68
C GLY A 129 -1.05 -6.61 -1.30
N ARG A 130 -1.82 -5.54 -1.00
CA ARG A 130 -2.56 -5.38 0.26
C ARG A 130 -3.88 -6.15 0.30
N VAL A 131 -4.37 -6.64 -0.83
CA VAL A 131 -5.63 -7.42 -0.92
C VAL A 131 -5.44 -8.89 -0.52
N GLN A 132 -4.19 -9.36 -0.38
CA GLN A 132 -3.87 -10.76 -0.12
C GLN A 132 -4.58 -11.34 1.12
N GLY A 133 -5.21 -12.51 0.95
CA GLY A 133 -5.93 -13.24 2.01
C GLY A 133 -7.46 -13.12 1.96
N THR A 134 -8.01 -12.36 1.01
CA THR A 134 -9.46 -12.30 0.73
C THR A 134 -9.74 -13.08 -0.56
N PRO A 135 -10.79 -13.91 -0.66
CA PRO A 135 -11.17 -14.54 -1.93
C PRO A 135 -11.31 -13.43 -2.98
N GLY A 136 -10.47 -13.52 -4.02
CA GLY A 136 -10.29 -12.43 -4.97
C GLY A 136 -11.61 -12.12 -5.66
N SER A 137 -12.08 -10.87 -5.55
CA SER A 137 -13.19 -10.40 -6.38
C SER A 137 -12.78 -10.49 -7.86
N PRO A 138 -13.72 -10.70 -8.80
CA PRO A 138 -13.44 -10.70 -10.24
C PRO A 138 -12.67 -9.44 -10.68
N ARG A 139 -13.00 -8.30 -10.05
CA ARG A 139 -12.29 -7.03 -10.17
C ARG A 139 -10.80 -7.15 -9.86
N THR A 140 -10.47 -7.65 -8.67
CA THR A 140 -9.07 -7.84 -8.25
C THR A 140 -8.33 -8.82 -9.18
N ALA A 141 -8.99 -9.88 -9.63
CA ALA A 141 -8.41 -10.84 -10.55
C ALA A 141 -8.07 -10.22 -11.92
N ALA A 142 -8.96 -9.38 -12.47
CA ALA A 142 -8.71 -8.65 -13.71
C ALA A 142 -7.51 -7.71 -13.59
N LEU A 143 -7.34 -7.04 -12.46
CA LEU A 143 -6.18 -6.16 -12.21
C LEU A 143 -4.87 -6.93 -12.14
N TRP A 144 -4.89 -8.09 -11.48
CA TRP A 144 -3.73 -9.00 -11.48
C TRP A 144 -3.40 -9.52 -12.88
N GLN A 145 -4.42 -9.86 -13.65
CA GLN A 145 -4.24 -10.30 -15.03
C GLN A 145 -3.58 -9.21 -15.87
N HIS A 146 -4.04 -7.96 -15.76
CA HIS A 146 -3.44 -6.83 -16.48
C HIS A 146 -1.95 -6.64 -16.14
N LEU A 147 -1.59 -6.75 -14.85
CA LEU A 147 -0.17 -6.68 -14.44
C LEU A 147 0.66 -7.84 -15.00
N ARG A 148 0.09 -9.05 -15.06
CA ARG A 148 0.77 -10.23 -15.63
C ARG A 148 0.95 -10.12 -17.13
N GLU A 149 -0.03 -9.59 -17.85
CA GLU A 149 0.08 -9.29 -19.28
C GLU A 149 1.22 -8.30 -19.50
N ARG A 150 1.29 -7.24 -18.70
CA ARG A 150 2.40 -6.28 -18.80
C ARG A 150 3.77 -6.91 -18.53
N VAL A 151 3.88 -7.80 -17.54
CA VAL A 151 5.11 -8.56 -17.28
C VAL A 151 5.49 -9.45 -18.47
N ARG A 152 4.49 -10.09 -19.10
CA ARG A 152 4.67 -10.96 -20.27
C ARG A 152 5.23 -10.19 -21.47
N ASP A 153 4.85 -8.92 -21.64
CA ASP A 153 5.36 -8.08 -22.73
C ASP A 153 6.78 -7.55 -22.42
N LEU A 154 7.01 -7.08 -21.19
CA LEU A 154 8.29 -6.51 -20.77
C LEU A 154 9.45 -7.53 -20.80
N TYR A 155 9.17 -8.79 -20.49
CA TYR A 155 10.19 -9.82 -20.40
C TYR A 155 10.93 -10.06 -21.73
N PRO A 156 10.26 -10.37 -22.86
CA PRO A 156 10.92 -10.52 -24.17
C PRO A 156 11.50 -9.20 -24.70
N GLU A 157 10.89 -8.04 -24.40
CA GLU A 157 11.45 -6.73 -24.74
C GLU A 157 12.86 -6.57 -24.16
N GLY A 158 13.08 -6.96 -22.91
CA GLY A 158 14.40 -6.91 -22.29
C GLY A 158 15.44 -7.77 -23.02
N TYR A 159 15.06 -8.93 -23.56
CA TYR A 159 15.96 -9.77 -24.38
C TYR A 159 16.28 -9.13 -25.72
N ALA A 160 15.28 -8.55 -26.39
CA ALA A 160 15.49 -7.87 -27.67
C ALA A 160 16.44 -6.68 -27.55
N LEU A 161 16.51 -6.07 -26.36
CA LEU A 161 17.34 -4.92 -26.06
C LEU A 161 18.72 -5.26 -25.49
N GLU A 162 18.98 -6.50 -25.04
CA GLU A 162 20.21 -6.85 -24.31
C GLU A 162 21.50 -6.45 -25.05
N GLU A 163 21.52 -6.62 -26.37
CA GLU A 163 22.68 -6.29 -27.22
C GLU A 163 22.67 -4.86 -27.74
N LEU A 164 21.50 -4.25 -27.91
CA LEU A 164 21.33 -2.93 -28.51
C LEU A 164 21.48 -1.80 -27.48
N ASP A 165 20.86 -1.97 -26.32
CA ASP A 165 20.82 -1.01 -25.22
C ASP A 165 20.73 -1.78 -23.89
N PRO A 166 21.88 -2.15 -23.29
CA PRO A 166 21.90 -2.94 -22.06
C PRO A 166 21.33 -2.19 -20.86
N GLU A 167 21.35 -0.85 -20.87
CA GLU A 167 20.74 -0.04 -19.80
C GLU A 167 19.21 -0.12 -19.87
N LEU A 168 18.65 0.04 -21.06
CA LEU A 168 17.20 -0.10 -21.26
C LEU A 168 16.74 -1.55 -21.03
N ALA A 169 17.51 -2.56 -21.44
CA ALA A 169 17.25 -3.95 -21.10
C ALA A 169 17.19 -4.18 -19.58
N ALA A 170 18.14 -3.60 -18.83
CA ALA A 170 18.14 -3.65 -17.38
C ALA A 170 16.92 -2.92 -16.78
N GLN A 171 16.49 -1.80 -17.36
CA GLN A 171 15.26 -1.13 -16.92
C GLN A 171 14.03 -2.04 -17.12
N ARG A 172 13.88 -2.69 -18.28
CA ARG A 172 12.76 -3.60 -18.57
C ARG A 172 12.71 -4.80 -17.65
N TRP A 173 13.84 -5.46 -17.41
CA TRP A 173 13.91 -6.55 -16.44
C TRP A 173 13.70 -6.08 -15.00
N GLY A 174 14.12 -4.85 -14.67
CA GLY A 174 13.79 -4.20 -13.40
C GLY A 174 12.27 -4.07 -13.21
N GLU A 175 11.56 -3.59 -14.22
CA GLU A 175 10.09 -3.50 -14.21
C GLU A 175 9.43 -4.88 -14.07
N VAL A 176 9.92 -5.91 -14.78
CA VAL A 176 9.45 -7.30 -14.61
C VAL A 176 9.54 -7.76 -13.16
N VAL A 177 10.68 -7.49 -12.51
CA VAL A 177 10.92 -7.88 -11.11
C VAL A 177 10.02 -7.13 -10.14
N GLU A 178 9.75 -5.85 -10.39
CA GLU A 178 8.89 -5.03 -9.54
C GLU A 178 7.40 -5.40 -9.68
N LEU A 179 6.95 -5.74 -10.89
CA LEU A 179 5.54 -5.98 -11.18
C LEU A 179 5.12 -7.44 -10.96
N GLY A 180 6.00 -8.40 -11.24
CA GLY A 180 5.67 -9.82 -11.18
C GLY A 180 5.40 -10.35 -9.78
N LEU A 181 4.89 -11.59 -9.72
CA LEU A 181 4.73 -12.30 -8.45
C LEU A 181 6.03 -13.02 -8.09
N ALA A 182 6.33 -13.06 -6.78
CA ALA A 182 7.49 -13.80 -6.30
C ALA A 182 7.35 -15.29 -6.68
N GLY A 183 8.35 -15.84 -7.35
CA GLY A 183 8.38 -17.23 -7.79
C GLY A 183 7.89 -17.46 -9.23
N GLU A 184 7.36 -16.45 -9.94
CA GLU A 184 7.14 -16.56 -11.38
C GLU A 184 8.47 -16.70 -12.11
N GLU A 185 8.57 -17.65 -13.04
CA GLU A 185 9.83 -17.95 -13.75
C GLU A 185 10.41 -16.71 -14.43
N ALA A 186 9.57 -15.90 -15.09
CA ALA A 186 10.00 -14.65 -15.72
C ALA A 186 10.68 -13.68 -14.73
N VAL A 187 10.18 -13.60 -13.49
CA VAL A 187 10.76 -12.76 -12.42
C VAL A 187 12.11 -13.32 -11.97
N VAL A 188 12.20 -14.64 -11.80
CA VAL A 188 13.45 -15.31 -11.40
C VAL A 188 14.53 -15.08 -12.47
N ARG A 189 14.21 -15.34 -13.74
CA ARG A 189 15.12 -15.15 -14.87
C ARG A 189 15.52 -13.69 -15.06
N ALA A 190 14.59 -12.75 -14.91
CA ALA A 190 14.89 -11.32 -14.98
C ALA A 190 15.89 -10.90 -13.90
N ARG A 191 15.79 -11.44 -12.67
CA ARG A 191 16.79 -11.19 -11.60
C ARG A 191 18.16 -11.74 -11.96
N GLU A 192 18.23 -12.98 -12.41
CA GLU A 192 19.49 -13.62 -12.84
C GLU A 192 20.17 -12.78 -13.93
N ARG A 193 19.39 -12.27 -14.90
CA ARG A 193 19.89 -11.43 -15.98
C ARG A 193 20.39 -10.07 -15.51
N LEU A 194 19.66 -9.41 -14.60
CA LEU A 194 20.11 -8.17 -13.98
C LEU A 194 21.43 -8.34 -13.23
N GLU A 195 21.60 -9.44 -12.51
CA GLU A 195 22.85 -9.76 -11.83
C GLU A 195 23.99 -10.02 -12.82
N ALA A 196 23.72 -10.75 -13.91
CA ALA A 196 24.70 -11.01 -14.95
C ALA A 196 25.16 -9.71 -15.64
N LEU A 197 24.24 -8.81 -16.00
CA LEU A 197 24.58 -7.50 -16.55
C LEU A 197 25.47 -6.69 -15.59
N ARG A 198 25.10 -6.62 -14.31
CA ARG A 198 25.90 -5.91 -13.28
C ARG A 198 27.32 -6.46 -13.17
N ARG A 199 27.49 -7.79 -13.26
CA ARG A 199 28.83 -8.42 -13.25
C ARG A 199 29.64 -8.02 -14.49
N ARG A 200 29.05 -8.08 -15.69
CA ARG A 200 29.71 -7.65 -16.93
C ARG A 200 30.13 -6.18 -16.87
N THR A 201 29.27 -5.30 -16.37
CA THR A 201 29.61 -3.87 -16.22
C THR A 201 30.76 -3.67 -15.23
N ALA A 202 30.77 -4.39 -14.10
CA ALA A 202 31.84 -4.32 -13.12
C ALA A 202 33.18 -4.85 -13.67
N GLU A 203 33.16 -5.92 -14.46
CA GLU A 203 34.33 -6.49 -15.13
C GLU A 203 34.86 -5.58 -16.25
N GLY A 204 33.98 -5.03 -17.09
CA GLY A 204 34.34 -4.05 -18.12
C GLY A 204 34.94 -2.77 -17.55
N THR A 205 34.47 -2.33 -16.38
CA THR A 205 35.04 -1.18 -15.66
C THR A 205 36.44 -1.49 -15.12
N ARG A 206 36.71 -2.74 -14.69
CA ARG A 206 38.05 -3.17 -14.27
C ARG A 206 39.02 -3.36 -15.44
N ALA A 207 38.51 -3.66 -16.62
CA ALA A 207 39.29 -3.79 -17.87
C ALA A 207 39.47 -2.45 -18.61
N GLY A 208 39.02 -1.33 -18.04
CA GLY A 208 39.28 0.02 -18.57
C GLY A 208 40.77 0.23 -18.83
N PRO A 209 41.13 0.99 -19.89
CA PRO A 209 42.40 0.87 -20.57
C PRO A 209 43.53 1.03 -19.56
N ALA A 210 44.40 0.03 -19.51
CA ALA A 210 45.76 0.24 -19.06
C ALA A 210 46.37 1.29 -20.00
N VAL A 211 46.12 2.57 -19.72
CA VAL A 211 46.96 3.67 -20.15
C VAL A 211 48.25 3.42 -19.37
N GLY A 212 49.04 2.45 -19.85
CA GLY A 212 50.43 2.37 -19.48
C GLY A 212 51.03 3.74 -19.72
N PRO A 213 51.92 4.24 -18.84
CA PRO A 213 52.56 5.52 -19.06
C PRO A 213 53.15 5.50 -20.46
N THR A 214 52.59 6.30 -21.37
CA THR A 214 53.16 6.51 -22.69
C THR A 214 54.53 7.12 -22.42
N THR A 215 55.56 6.27 -22.43
CA THR A 215 56.95 6.70 -22.46
C THR A 215 57.11 7.48 -23.75
N VAL A 216 56.94 8.80 -23.64
CA VAL A 216 57.31 9.76 -24.67
C VAL A 216 58.81 9.55 -24.90
N PRO A 217 59.25 9.10 -26.09
CA PRO A 217 60.67 8.95 -26.35
C PRO A 217 61.33 10.34 -26.24
N PRO A 218 62.50 10.45 -25.60
CA PRO A 218 63.22 11.72 -25.52
C PRO A 218 63.52 12.21 -26.93
N GLY A 219 63.00 13.39 -27.27
CA GLY A 219 63.26 14.04 -28.55
C GLY A 219 64.76 14.37 -28.71
N PRO A 220 65.26 14.42 -29.97
CA PRO A 220 66.67 14.67 -30.24
C PRO A 220 67.09 16.04 -29.71
N ALA A 221 68.21 16.07 -28.98
CA ALA A 221 68.81 17.27 -28.43
C ALA A 221 69.14 18.27 -29.55
N GLY A 222 68.48 19.42 -29.53
CA GLY A 222 68.81 20.54 -30.41
C GLY A 222 70.19 21.10 -30.06
N SER A 223 71.06 21.18 -31.06
CA SER A 223 72.36 21.85 -30.98
C SER A 223 72.20 23.35 -30.70
N PRO A 224 73.09 23.96 -29.89
CA PRO A 224 73.04 25.39 -29.61
C PRO A 224 73.48 26.23 -30.82
N PRO A 225 72.91 27.44 -30.99
CA PRO A 225 73.33 28.36 -32.04
C PRO A 225 74.71 28.95 -31.74
N GLN A 226 75.49 29.12 -32.82
CA GLN A 226 76.79 29.81 -32.84
C GLN A 226 76.60 31.32 -32.81
#